data_AF-A0A6B3G6L9-F1
#
_entry.id   AF-A0A6B3G6L9-F1
#
_cell.length_a   1.000
_cell.length_b   1.000
_cell.length_c   1.000
_cell.angle_alpha   90.00
_cell.angle_beta   90.00
_cell.angle_gamma   90.00
#
_symmetry.space_group_name_H-M   'P 1'
#
loop_
_entity.id
_entity.type
_entity.pdbx_description
1 polymer ?
#
loop_
_entity_poly.entity_id
_entity_poly.type
_entity_poly.pdbx_seq_one_letter_code
_entity_poly.pdbx_strand_id
1 'polypeptide(L)' 'MLTLLHTSPVHIPVFDALRDRHRPGLPLRHVVEPELLDRARREGPAAVAAEIAGVVRRAAAD' A
#
# COMPACT_ATOMS: atom_id res chain seq x y z
N MET A 1 -12.30 -0.71 -8.44
CA MET A 1 -11.64 -0.17 -7.24
C MET A 1 -10.15 -0.44 -7.38
N LEU A 2 -9.28 0.49 -6.97
CA LEU A 2 -7.84 0.23 -6.88
C LEU A 2 -7.42 0.16 -5.42
N THR A 3 -6.68 -0.88 -5.05
CA THR A 3 -6.08 -0.99 -3.71
C THR A 3 -4.61 -0.60 -3.77
N LEU A 4 -4.19 0.27 -2.87
CA LEU A 4 -2.83 0.81 -2.78
C LEU A 4 -2.21 0.38 -1.44
N LEU A 5 -1.13 -0.40 -1.51
CA LEU A 5 -0.32 -0.78 -0.36
C LEU A 5 0.77 0.26 -0.09
N HIS A 6 0.82 0.77 1.14
CA HIS A 6 1.82 1.72 1.62
C HIS A 6 2.48 1.19 2.89
N THR A 7 3.67 1.70 3.19
CA THR A 7 4.31 1.51 4.51
C THR A 7 4.33 2.80 5.32
N SER A 8 3.58 3.82 4.88
CA SER A 8 3.45 5.10 5.58
C SER A 8 2.11 5.77 5.21
N PRO A 9 1.37 6.31 6.19
CA PRO A 9 0.10 6.97 5.93
C PRO A 9 0.25 8.29 5.16
N VAL A 10 1.46 8.87 5.11
CA VAL A 10 1.72 10.14 4.43
C VAL A 10 1.46 10.10 2.93
N HIS A 11 1.40 8.90 2.34
CA HIS A 11 1.07 8.74 0.93
C HIS A 11 -0.43 8.83 0.63
N ILE A 12 -1.31 8.63 1.61
CA ILE A 12 -2.76 8.63 1.39
C ILE A 12 -3.22 9.95 0.76
N PRO A 13 -2.95 11.14 1.33
CA PRO A 13 -3.48 12.39 0.78
C PRO A 13 -2.96 12.70 -0.63
N VAL A 14 -1.73 12.28 -0.93
CA VAL A 14 -1.12 12.47 -2.26
C VAL A 14 -1.81 11.61 -3.30
N PHE A 15 -2.06 10.34 -2.99
CA PHE A 15 -2.74 9.43 -3.93
C PHE A 15 -4.23 9.75 -4.10
N ASP A 16 -4.90 10.22 -3.04
CA ASP A 16 -6.25 10.77 -3.15
C ASP A 16 -6.29 11.97 -4.10
N ALA A 17 -5.39 12.94 -3.93
CA ALA A 17 -5.30 14.11 -4.81
C ALA A 17 -4.98 13.73 -6.27
N LEU A 18 -4.12 12.73 -6.50
CA LEU A 18 -3.83 12.22 -7.84
C LEU A 18 -5.08 11.58 -8.47
N ARG A 19 -5.84 10.79 -7.71
CA ARG A 19 -7.10 10.24 -8.20
C ARG A 19 -8.10 11.34 -8.51
N ASP A 20 -8.25 12.33 -7.64
CA ASP A 20 -9.17 13.45 -7.86
C ASP A 20 -8.80 14.27 -9.11
N ARG A 21 -7.50 14.42 -9.41
CA ARG A 21 -7.05 15.11 -10.62
C ARG A 21 -7.28 14.32 -11.90
N HIS A 22 -7.02 13.01 -11.88
CA HIS A 22 -6.88 12.22 -13.11
C HIS A 22 -8.04 11.27 -13.38
N ARG A 23 -8.71 10.80 -12.32
CA ARG A 23 -9.83 9.85 -12.37
C ARG A 23 -10.84 10.14 -11.23
N PRO A 24 -11.54 11.28 -11.25
CA PRO A 24 -12.57 11.59 -10.25
C PRO A 24 -13.56 10.43 -10.09
N GLY A 25 -13.88 10.08 -8.85
CA GLY A 25 -14.85 9.03 -8.54
C GLY A 25 -14.31 7.60 -8.64
N LEU A 26 -13.04 7.37 -9.01
CA LEU A 26 -12.43 6.05 -8.91
C LEU A 26 -12.28 5.64 -7.43
N PRO A 27 -12.90 4.54 -6.97
CA PRO A 27 -12.76 4.10 -5.59
C PRO A 27 -11.32 3.65 -5.31
N LEU A 28 -10.71 4.25 -4.29
CA LEU A 28 -9.43 3.84 -3.74
C LEU A 28 -9.62 3.17 -2.38
N ARG A 29 -8.85 2.11 -2.14
CA ARG A 29 -8.66 1.52 -0.81
C ARG A 29 -7.18 1.61 -0.46
N HIS A 30 -6.87 2.12 0.72
CA HIS A 30 -5.50 2.22 1.21
C HIS A 30 -5.26 1.13 2.26
N VAL A 31 -4.21 0.34 2.06
CA VAL A 31 -3.69 -0.61 3.06
C VAL A 31 -2.35 -0.04 3.51
N VAL A 32 -2.16 0.12 4.82
CA VAL A 32 -0.94 0.71 5.40
C VAL A 32 -0.33 -0.29 6.38
N GLU A 33 0.91 -0.69 6.10
CA GLU A 33 1.66 -1.69 6.88
C GLU A 33 3.03 -1.11 7.27
N PRO A 34 3.13 -0.17 8.24
CA PRO A 34 4.38 0.50 8.61
C PRO A 34 5.48 -0.47 9.07
N GLU A 35 5.10 -1.55 9.73
CA GLU A 35 5.99 -2.54 10.33
C GLU A 35 6.83 -3.26 9.27
N LEU A 36 6.32 -3.39 8.03
CA LEU A 36 7.07 -3.99 6.92
C LEU A 36 8.30 -3.15 6.53
N LEU A 37 8.19 -1.82 6.57
CA LEU A 37 9.33 -0.94 6.31
C LEU A 37 10.35 -1.02 7.44
N ASP A 38 9.89 -1.00 8.69
CA ASP A 38 10.79 -1.10 9.84
C ASP A 38 11.55 -2.43 9.85
N ARG A 39 10.88 -3.52 9.51
CA ARG A 39 11.50 -4.85 9.39
C ARG A 39 12.44 -4.91 8.19
N ALA A 40 12.05 -4.41 7.02
CA ALA A 40 12.91 -4.36 5.84
C ALA A 40 14.20 -3.54 6.09
N ARG A 41 14.13 -2.48 6.91
CA ARG A 41 15.31 -1.70 7.31
C ARG A 41 16.27 -2.49 8.20
N ARG A 42 15.74 -3.31 9.12
CA ARG A 42 16.56 -4.11 10.05
C ARG A 42 17.12 -5.39 9.41
N GLU A 43 16.30 -6.07 8.61
CA GLU A 43 16.56 -7.44 8.12
C GLU A 43 16.80 -7.50 6.60
N GLY A 44 16.65 -6.37 5.91
CA GLY A 44 16.73 -6.28 4.46
C GLY A 44 15.38 -6.55 3.75
N PRO A 45 15.22 -6.07 2.51
CA PRO A 45 13.94 -6.16 1.77
C PRO A 45 13.49 -7.59 1.46
N ALA A 46 14.43 -8.54 1.34
CA ALA A 46 14.09 -9.94 1.10
C ALA A 46 13.31 -10.57 2.27
N ALA A 47 13.53 -10.09 3.51
CA ALA A 47 12.90 -10.63 4.71
C ALA A 47 11.37 -10.41 4.75
N VAL A 48 10.86 -9.43 4.00
CA VAL A 48 9.43 -9.07 3.95
C VAL A 48 8.74 -9.47 2.64
N ALA A 49 9.46 -10.07 1.69
CA ALA A 49 8.92 -10.33 0.35
C ALA A 49 7.68 -11.25 0.36
N ALA A 50 7.72 -12.34 1.13
CA ALA A 50 6.59 -13.27 1.26
C ALA A 50 5.37 -12.62 1.91
N GLU A 51 5.61 -11.75 2.90
CA GLU A 51 4.57 -11.04 3.63
C GLU A 51 3.88 -10.00 2.74
N ILE A 52 4.65 -9.22 1.98
CA ILE A 52 4.15 -8.31 0.94
C ILE A 52 3.28 -9.07 -0.06
N ALA A 53 3.75 -10.22 -0.57
CA ALA A 53 2.98 -11.04 -1.50
C ALA A 53 1.67 -11.56 -0.87
N GLY A 54 1.65 -11.82 0.44
CA GLY A 54 0.45 -12.14 1.20
C GLY A 54 -0.54 -10.98 1.27
N VAL A 55 -0.06 -9.78 1.62
CA VAL A 55 -0.87 -8.56 1.68
C VAL A 55 -1.48 -8.24 0.31
N VAL A 56 -0.67 -8.28 -0.76
CA VAL A 56 -1.14 -8.02 -2.13
C VAL A 56 -2.23 -9.01 -2.55
N ARG A 57 -2.07 -10.31 -2.26
CA ARG A 57 -3.10 -11.31 -2.58
C ARG A 57 -4.41 -11.06 -1.84
N ARG A 58 -4.36 -10.75 -0.54
CA ARG A 58 -5.57 -10.40 0.23
C ARG A 58 -6.23 -9.15 -0.32
N ALA A 59 -5.45 -8.10 -0.56
CA ALA A 59 -5.91 -6.83 -1.11
C ALA A 59 -6.57 -6.95 -2.50
N ALA A 60 -6.21 -7.96 -3.28
CA ALA A 60 -6.77 -8.24 -4.60
C ALA A 60 -8.00 -9.17 -4.58
N ALA A 61 -8.24 -9.87 -3.46
CA ALA A 61 -9.37 -10.78 -3.28
C ALA A 61 -10.61 -10.10 -2.68
N ASP A 62 -10.45 -8.89 -2.13
CA ASP A 62 -11.51 -8.04 -1.57
C ASP A 62 -12.16 -7.15 -2.65
#